data_AF-A0A7S0TVZ1-F1
#
_entry.id   AF-A0A7S0TVZ1-F1
#
_cell.length_a   1.000
_cell.length_b   1.000
_cell.length_c   1.000
_cell.angle_alpha   90.00
_cell.angle_beta   90.00
_cell.angle_gamma   90.00
#
_symmetry.space_group_name_H-M   'P 1'
#
loop_
_entity.id
_entity.type
_entity.pdbx_description
1 polymer ?
#
loop_
_entity_poly.entity_id
_entity_poly.type
_entity_poly.pdbx_seq_one_letter_code
_entity_poly.pdbx_strand_id
1 'polypeptide(L)'
;GGGRVALTNRVMRHYNFLAFTEMATRSLHMIFSTIMSTWIQASFGQHPKIAEYNALTDKVVSATAHVYKTVLKELLPTPAKSHYTFNLRDLAKTFQGVLMGDTKRLTEPEDVVRLWIHECNRVFADRLINKDDHAWFLELITSQVSTRFSLEYADLVPGRLMFGDYIVPGAEPRLYQQVEDFDKLVKTMEEYLDDYNASTTKKMSLVMFLDAIEHVSRICRIIRPPLGN
;
A
#
# COMPACT_ATOMS: atom_id res chain seq x y z
N GLY A 1 11.46 27.22 -9.68
CA GLY A 1 10.45 27.57 -8.65
C GLY A 1 10.42 26.50 -7.57
N GLY A 2 10.07 26.86 -6.33
CA GLY A 2 10.00 25.92 -5.21
C GLY A 2 11.35 25.49 -4.62
N GLY A 3 12.34 26.39 -4.58
CA GLY A 3 13.68 26.10 -4.02
C GLY A 3 14.59 25.20 -4.89
N ARG A 4 14.11 24.75 -6.05
CA ARG A 4 14.92 23.97 -7.01
C ARG A 4 15.96 24.85 -7.70
N VAL A 5 17.18 24.34 -7.82
CA VAL A 5 18.29 25.00 -8.53
C VAL A 5 17.91 25.18 -10.00
N ALA A 6 17.97 26.42 -10.49
CA ALA A 6 17.75 26.70 -11.90
C ALA A 6 18.95 26.25 -12.73
N LEU A 7 18.69 25.57 -13.85
CA LEU A 7 19.74 25.26 -14.83
C LEU A 7 20.21 26.57 -15.49
N THR A 8 21.51 26.68 -15.73
CA THR A 8 22.06 27.88 -16.38
C THR A 8 21.78 27.87 -17.88
N ASN A 9 21.56 29.05 -18.47
CA ASN A 9 21.35 29.19 -19.92
C ASN A 9 22.52 28.64 -20.75
N ARG A 10 23.75 28.66 -20.19
CA ARG A 10 24.95 28.09 -20.82
C ARG A 10 24.86 26.58 -20.99
N VAL A 11 24.24 25.87 -20.04
CA VAL A 11 23.99 24.42 -20.15
C VAL A 11 22.79 24.18 -21.07
N MET A 12 21.70 24.93 -20.90
CA MET A 12 20.47 24.71 -21.68
C MET A 12 20.66 24.87 -23.20
N ARG A 13 21.60 25.68 -23.67
CA ARG A 13 21.88 25.80 -25.12
C ARG A 13 22.40 24.50 -25.77
N HIS A 14 22.89 23.55 -24.99
CA HIS A 14 23.44 22.28 -25.48
C HIS A 14 22.41 21.13 -25.48
N TYR A 15 21.21 21.34 -24.93
CA TYR A 15 20.20 20.30 -24.77
C TYR A 15 18.83 20.77 -25.23
N ASN A 16 18.01 19.84 -25.71
CA ASN A 16 16.59 20.09 -25.94
C ASN A 16 15.83 19.94 -24.62
N PHE A 17 14.94 20.89 -24.32
CA PHE A 17 14.11 20.86 -23.14
C PHE A 17 12.75 20.23 -23.46
N LEU A 18 12.45 19.10 -22.83
CA LEU A 18 11.15 18.43 -22.91
C LEU A 18 10.48 18.51 -21.54
N ALA A 19 9.33 19.18 -21.48
CA ALA A 19 8.52 19.28 -20.26
C ALA A 19 7.37 18.28 -20.32
N PHE A 20 7.24 17.46 -19.27
CA PHE A 20 6.12 16.55 -19.11
C PHE A 20 5.10 17.18 -18.14
N THR A 21 3.86 17.30 -18.59
CA THR A 21 2.74 17.73 -17.75
C THR A 21 2.20 16.54 -16.95
N GLU A 22 1.39 16.83 -15.93
CA GLU A 22 0.69 15.79 -15.18
C GLU A 22 -0.21 14.96 -16.10
N MET A 23 -0.25 13.66 -15.84
CA MET A 23 -1.06 12.72 -16.62
C MET A 23 -2.56 12.98 -16.43
N ALA A 24 -3.29 12.97 -17.53
CA ALA A 24 -4.74 13.08 -17.50
C ALA A 24 -5.37 11.89 -16.73
N THR A 25 -6.49 12.16 -16.06
CA THR A 25 -7.20 11.14 -15.25
C THR A 25 -7.63 9.94 -16.08
N ARG A 26 -8.06 10.17 -17.33
CA ARG A 26 -8.42 9.10 -18.26
C ARG A 26 -7.23 8.19 -18.56
N SER A 27 -6.04 8.74 -18.74
CA SER A 27 -4.82 7.96 -18.99
C SER A 27 -4.42 7.15 -17.76
N LEU A 28 -4.49 7.74 -16.57
CA LEU A 28 -4.28 7.03 -15.30
C LEU A 28 -5.23 5.84 -15.16
N HIS A 29 -6.53 6.09 -15.36
CA HIS A 29 -7.56 5.07 -15.24
C HIS A 29 -7.34 3.94 -16.27
N MET A 30 -7.01 4.26 -17.52
CA MET A 30 -6.70 3.27 -18.54
C MET A 30 -5.51 2.38 -18.15
N ILE A 31 -4.38 2.98 -17.76
CA ILE A 31 -3.15 2.24 -17.41
C ILE A 31 -3.41 1.29 -16.24
N PHE A 32 -3.96 1.80 -15.14
CA PHE A 32 -4.16 1.00 -13.94
C PHE A 32 -5.32 0.01 -14.06
N SER A 33 -6.33 0.31 -14.88
CA SER A 33 -7.38 -0.66 -15.22
C SER A 33 -6.81 -1.84 -16.00
N THR A 34 -5.96 -1.60 -17.00
CA THR A 34 -5.32 -2.69 -17.75
C THR A 34 -4.45 -3.56 -16.84
N ILE A 35 -3.69 -2.95 -15.93
CA ILE A 35 -2.86 -3.69 -14.97
C ILE A 35 -3.72 -4.54 -14.04
N MET A 36 -4.74 -3.94 -13.41
CA MET A 36 -5.63 -4.63 -12.48
C MET A 36 -6.45 -5.73 -13.15
N SER A 37 -7.02 -5.46 -14.33
CA SER A 37 -7.82 -6.46 -15.06
C SER A 37 -6.95 -7.65 -15.47
N THR A 38 -5.73 -7.41 -15.91
CA THR A 38 -4.80 -8.48 -16.31
C THR A 38 -4.46 -9.37 -15.11
N TRP A 39 -4.20 -8.77 -13.95
CA TRP A 39 -3.94 -9.52 -12.73
C TRP A 39 -5.16 -10.30 -12.24
N ILE A 40 -6.35 -9.69 -12.25
CA ILE A 40 -7.60 -10.37 -11.88
C ILE A 40 -7.85 -11.57 -12.78
N GLN A 41 -7.69 -11.41 -14.10
CA GLN A 41 -7.89 -12.50 -15.05
C GLN A 41 -6.87 -13.63 -14.85
N ALA A 42 -5.60 -13.29 -14.66
CA ALA A 42 -4.54 -14.28 -14.41
C ALA A 42 -4.73 -15.01 -13.07
N SER A 43 -5.26 -14.33 -12.06
CA SER A 43 -5.32 -14.83 -10.68
C SER A 43 -6.63 -15.54 -10.34
N PHE A 44 -7.75 -15.02 -10.85
CA PHE A 44 -9.11 -15.45 -10.49
C PHE A 44 -9.95 -15.83 -11.70
N GLY A 45 -9.38 -15.94 -12.91
CA GLY A 45 -10.14 -16.20 -14.15
C GLY A 45 -10.98 -17.49 -14.13
N GLN A 46 -10.60 -18.47 -13.32
CA GLN A 46 -11.35 -19.72 -13.13
C GLN A 46 -12.22 -19.72 -11.85
N HIS A 47 -12.22 -18.62 -11.10
CA HIS A 47 -12.97 -18.51 -9.86
C HIS A 47 -14.48 -18.41 -10.14
N PRO A 48 -15.36 -19.10 -9.37
CA PRO A 48 -16.80 -19.02 -9.57
C PRO A 48 -17.37 -17.60 -9.53
N LYS A 49 -16.77 -16.72 -8.72
CA LYS A 49 -17.13 -15.30 -8.56
C LYS A 49 -16.39 -14.33 -9.49
N ILE A 50 -15.84 -14.80 -10.63
CA ILE A 50 -15.04 -13.96 -11.55
C ILE A 50 -15.76 -12.68 -12.01
N ALA A 51 -17.08 -12.68 -12.14
CA ALA A 51 -17.84 -11.48 -12.48
C ALA A 51 -17.70 -10.38 -11.40
N GLU A 52 -17.73 -10.76 -10.12
CA GLU A 52 -17.56 -9.86 -8.99
C GLU A 52 -16.12 -9.35 -8.92
N TYR A 53 -15.13 -10.23 -9.09
CA TYR A 53 -13.72 -9.84 -9.19
C TYR A 53 -13.47 -8.86 -10.34
N ASN A 54 -14.04 -9.09 -11.52
CA ASN A 54 -13.92 -8.19 -12.65
C ASN A 54 -14.49 -6.80 -12.35
N ALA A 55 -15.63 -6.73 -11.67
CA ALA A 55 -16.24 -5.48 -11.26
C ALA A 55 -15.37 -4.68 -10.27
N LEU A 56 -14.47 -5.34 -9.52
CA LEU A 56 -13.52 -4.65 -8.65
C LEU A 56 -12.49 -3.81 -9.42
N THR A 57 -12.17 -4.16 -10.66
CA THR A 57 -11.16 -3.42 -11.45
C THR A 57 -11.48 -1.93 -11.49
N ASP A 58 -12.66 -1.56 -11.97
CA ASP A 58 -13.05 -0.16 -12.10
C ASP A 58 -13.23 0.51 -10.74
N LYS A 59 -13.80 -0.21 -9.76
CA LYS A 59 -14.02 0.27 -8.40
C LYS A 59 -12.70 0.63 -7.71
N VAL A 60 -11.73 -0.29 -7.69
CA VAL A 60 -10.41 -0.09 -7.08
C VAL A 60 -9.64 1.01 -7.79
N VAL A 61 -9.64 1.03 -9.13
CA VAL A 61 -8.90 2.06 -9.87
C VAL A 61 -9.47 3.45 -9.64
N SER A 62 -10.80 3.58 -9.70
CA SER A 62 -11.49 4.84 -9.44
C SER A 62 -11.31 5.31 -8.00
N ALA A 63 -11.43 4.41 -7.01
CA ALA A 63 -11.23 4.72 -5.60
C ALA A 63 -9.79 5.18 -5.34
N THR A 64 -8.79 4.45 -5.83
CA THR A 64 -7.36 4.80 -5.62
C THR A 64 -7.02 6.13 -6.29
N ALA A 65 -7.51 6.37 -7.51
CA ALA A 65 -7.30 7.65 -8.19
C ALA A 65 -7.97 8.81 -7.45
N HIS A 66 -9.13 8.59 -6.83
CA HIS A 66 -9.79 9.59 -5.99
C HIS A 66 -8.97 9.88 -4.73
N VAL A 67 -8.58 8.84 -3.97
CA VAL A 67 -7.73 8.98 -2.77
C VAL A 67 -6.46 9.75 -3.10
N TYR A 68 -5.75 9.36 -4.15
CA TYR A 68 -4.52 10.02 -4.58
C TYR A 68 -4.69 11.52 -4.86
N LYS A 69 -5.74 11.88 -5.62
CA LYS A 69 -6.02 13.29 -5.94
C LYS A 69 -6.41 14.10 -4.70
N THR A 70 -7.21 13.52 -3.82
CA THR A 70 -7.64 14.18 -2.58
C THR A 70 -6.44 14.39 -1.66
N VAL A 71 -5.57 13.39 -1.52
CA VAL A 71 -4.30 13.52 -0.78
C VAL A 71 -3.41 14.61 -1.38
N LEU A 72 -3.22 14.65 -2.70
CA LEU A 72 -2.43 15.71 -3.35
C LEU A 72 -2.98 17.12 -3.11
N LYS A 73 -4.30 17.25 -3.02
CA LYS A 73 -4.97 18.54 -2.87
C LYS A 73 -4.96 19.04 -1.42
N GLU A 74 -5.27 18.16 -0.48
CA GLU A 74 -5.51 18.52 0.92
C GLU A 74 -4.26 18.36 1.80
N LEU A 75 -3.36 17.42 1.49
CA LEU A 75 -2.12 17.16 2.25
C LEU A 75 -0.90 17.80 1.58
N LEU A 76 -0.92 19.12 1.47
CA LEU A 76 0.19 19.88 0.89
C LEU A 76 1.40 19.93 1.84
N PRO A 77 2.64 19.91 1.29
CA PRO A 77 3.84 20.03 2.10
C PRO A 77 3.92 21.43 2.72
N THR A 78 3.97 21.48 4.05
CA THR A 78 4.19 22.69 4.85
C THR A 78 5.55 22.63 5.53
N PRO A 79 6.12 23.73 6.05
CA PRO A 79 7.38 23.65 6.81
C PRO A 79 7.34 22.64 7.97
N ALA A 80 6.20 22.47 8.63
CA ALA A 80 6.00 21.48 9.69
C ALA A 80 5.78 20.05 9.16
N LYS A 81 5.28 19.89 7.93
CA LYS A 81 4.96 18.60 7.29
C LYS A 81 5.63 18.49 5.92
N SER A 82 6.94 18.76 5.86
CA SER A 82 7.68 18.87 4.60
C SER A 82 7.79 17.54 3.83
N HIS A 83 7.65 16.43 4.54
CA HIS A 83 7.66 15.06 4.00
C HIS A 83 6.31 14.63 3.39
N TYR A 84 5.28 15.49 3.42
CA TYR A 84 3.98 15.24 2.78
C TYR A 84 4.07 15.52 1.28
N THR A 85 5.00 14.82 0.63
CA THR A 85 5.20 14.88 -0.81
C THR A 85 4.68 13.60 -1.42
N PHE A 86 3.61 13.71 -2.18
CA PHE A 86 3.02 12.59 -2.90
C PHE A 86 3.18 12.78 -4.41
N ASN A 87 3.35 11.69 -5.14
CA ASN A 87 3.47 11.71 -6.59
C ASN A 87 2.93 10.41 -7.22
N LEU A 88 3.01 10.30 -8.55
CA LEU A 88 2.46 9.17 -9.30
C LEU A 88 3.05 7.81 -8.89
N ARG A 89 4.27 7.77 -8.34
CA ARG A 89 4.88 6.55 -7.81
C ARG A 89 4.10 6.00 -6.63
N ASP A 90 3.48 6.85 -5.82
CA ASP A 90 2.70 6.42 -4.66
C ASP A 90 1.45 5.69 -5.11
N LEU A 91 0.74 6.26 -6.08
CA LEU A 91 -0.37 5.57 -6.75
C LEU A 91 0.06 4.22 -7.33
N ALA A 92 1.19 4.17 -8.03
CA ALA A 92 1.71 2.91 -8.59
C ALA A 92 2.10 1.90 -7.50
N LYS A 93 2.68 2.34 -6.37
CA LYS A 93 3.02 1.48 -5.23
C LYS A 93 1.78 0.87 -4.58
N THR A 94 0.64 1.56 -4.55
CA THR A 94 -0.61 0.99 -4.03
C THR A 94 -1.04 -0.21 -4.88
N PHE A 95 -1.05 -0.06 -6.21
CA PHE A 95 -1.36 -1.19 -7.09
C PHE A 95 -0.31 -2.30 -6.98
N GLN A 96 0.98 -1.95 -6.97
CA GLN A 96 2.04 -2.94 -6.82
C GLN A 96 1.84 -3.81 -5.56
N GLY A 97 1.48 -3.20 -4.43
CA GLY A 97 1.18 -3.94 -3.21
C GLY A 97 -0.04 -4.87 -3.33
N VAL A 98 -1.12 -4.40 -3.98
CA VAL A 98 -2.31 -5.23 -4.22
C VAL A 98 -1.96 -6.45 -5.08
N LEU A 99 -1.15 -6.25 -6.13
CA LEU A 99 -0.70 -7.31 -7.04
C LEU A 99 0.20 -8.35 -6.36
N MET A 100 0.76 -8.04 -5.19
CA MET A 100 1.62 -8.94 -4.43
C MET A 100 0.85 -9.89 -3.51
N GLY A 101 -0.48 -9.69 -3.35
CA GLY A 101 -1.34 -10.55 -2.54
C GLY A 101 -1.33 -12.00 -3.03
N ASP A 102 -1.29 -12.95 -2.10
CA ASP A 102 -1.36 -14.37 -2.41
C ASP A 102 -2.77 -14.75 -2.87
N THR A 103 -2.89 -15.10 -4.16
CA THR A 103 -4.18 -15.31 -4.83
C THR A 103 -4.93 -16.54 -4.31
N LYS A 104 -4.25 -17.47 -3.64
CA LYS A 104 -4.88 -18.64 -3.02
C LYS A 104 -5.53 -18.32 -1.68
N ARG A 105 -5.07 -17.26 -1.01
CA ARG A 105 -5.61 -16.78 0.27
C ARG A 105 -6.69 -15.72 0.09
N LEU A 106 -6.69 -15.02 -1.03
CA LEU A 106 -7.76 -14.10 -1.44
C LEU A 106 -8.91 -14.94 -2.03
N THR A 107 -9.79 -15.42 -1.16
CA THR A 107 -10.88 -16.32 -1.54
C THR A 107 -12.13 -15.56 -1.97
N GLU A 108 -12.36 -14.39 -1.37
CA GLU A 108 -13.53 -13.57 -1.60
C GLU A 108 -13.16 -12.20 -2.21
N PRO A 109 -14.01 -11.61 -3.08
CA PRO A 109 -13.77 -10.27 -3.62
C PRO A 109 -13.48 -9.22 -2.53
N GLU A 110 -14.13 -9.35 -1.37
CA GLU A 110 -13.90 -8.52 -0.19
C GLU A 110 -12.46 -8.62 0.34
N ASP A 111 -11.77 -9.75 0.19
CA ASP A 111 -10.37 -9.90 0.60
C ASP A 111 -9.46 -8.98 -0.21
N VAL A 112 -9.76 -8.79 -1.50
CA VAL A 112 -9.05 -7.83 -2.37
C VAL A 112 -9.31 -6.39 -1.91
N VAL A 113 -10.53 -6.10 -1.46
CA VAL A 113 -10.87 -4.77 -0.91
C VAL A 113 -10.12 -4.53 0.41
N ARG A 114 -10.04 -5.54 1.30
CA ARG A 114 -9.22 -5.46 2.53
C ARG A 114 -7.74 -5.23 2.19
N LEU A 115 -7.19 -5.98 1.24
CA LEU A 115 -5.82 -5.80 0.79
C LEU A 115 -5.59 -4.37 0.24
N TRP A 116 -6.53 -3.87 -0.57
CA TRP A 116 -6.47 -2.50 -1.08
C TRP A 116 -6.50 -1.43 0.04
N ILE A 117 -7.35 -1.60 1.06
CA ILE A 117 -7.39 -0.73 2.24
C ILE A 117 -6.03 -0.76 2.95
N HIS A 118 -5.47 -1.96 3.17
CA HIS A 118 -4.17 -2.12 3.78
C HIS A 118 -3.08 -1.37 3.00
N GLU A 119 -3.02 -1.55 1.67
CA GLU A 119 -2.02 -0.90 0.83
C GLU A 119 -2.19 0.62 0.77
N CYS A 120 -3.42 1.14 0.81
CA CYS A 120 -3.64 2.58 0.94
C CYS A 120 -3.03 3.12 2.25
N ASN A 121 -3.23 2.40 3.37
CA ASN A 121 -2.61 2.78 4.64
C ASN A 121 -1.07 2.72 4.58
N ARG A 122 -0.50 1.66 3.99
CA ARG A 122 0.97 1.51 3.87
C ARG A 122 1.63 2.53 2.95
N VAL A 123 0.90 3.06 1.96
CA VAL A 123 1.45 4.05 1.02
C VAL A 123 1.27 5.48 1.53
N PHE A 124 0.09 5.81 2.03
CA PHE A 124 -0.30 7.18 2.37
C PHE A 124 -0.29 7.42 3.89
N ALA A 125 -1.03 6.60 4.65
CA ALA A 125 -1.21 6.82 6.10
C ALA A 125 0.09 6.70 6.89
N ASP A 126 1.02 5.83 6.49
CA ASP A 126 2.31 5.66 7.18
C ASP A 126 3.19 6.92 7.17
N ARG A 127 2.94 7.89 6.28
CA ARG A 127 3.62 9.20 6.29
C ARG A 127 2.96 10.22 7.22
N LEU A 128 1.76 9.93 7.70
CA LEU A 128 1.00 10.87 8.51
C LEU A 128 1.50 10.86 9.96
N ILE A 129 1.54 12.03 10.58
CA ILE A 129 2.15 12.21 11.91
C ILE A 129 1.12 12.56 12.98
N ASN A 130 0.06 13.28 12.61
CA ASN A 130 -0.92 13.77 13.56
C ASN A 130 -2.16 12.89 13.57
N LYS A 131 -2.79 12.74 14.73
CA LYS A 131 -4.03 11.97 14.89
C LYS A 131 -5.16 12.51 14.01
N ASP A 132 -5.22 13.82 13.82
CA ASP A 132 -6.24 14.46 12.98
C ASP A 132 -6.10 14.05 11.51
N ASP A 133 -4.85 14.00 10.98
CA ASP A 133 -4.60 13.57 9.60
C ASP A 133 -4.92 12.08 9.43
N HIS A 134 -4.59 11.26 10.44
CA HIS A 134 -4.93 9.83 10.46
C HIS A 134 -6.46 9.62 10.48
N ALA A 135 -7.19 10.36 11.31
CA ALA A 135 -8.65 10.30 11.38
C ALA A 135 -9.30 10.75 10.07
N TRP A 136 -8.82 11.85 9.49
CA TRP A 136 -9.26 12.32 8.18
C TRP A 136 -9.00 11.29 7.07
N PHE A 137 -7.83 10.66 7.05
CA PHE A 137 -7.50 9.66 6.04
C PHE A 137 -8.37 8.41 6.20
N LEU A 138 -8.62 7.99 7.45
CA LEU A 138 -9.55 6.92 7.75
C LEU A 138 -10.95 7.23 7.20
N GLU A 139 -11.48 8.43 7.47
CA GLU A 139 -12.78 8.87 6.95
C GLU A 139 -12.82 8.87 5.41
N LEU A 140 -11.75 9.34 4.76
CA LEU A 140 -11.61 9.30 3.31
C LEU A 140 -11.71 7.86 2.77
N ILE A 141 -11.00 6.91 3.38
CA ILE A 141 -11.05 5.50 2.98
C ILE A 141 -12.42 4.90 3.27
N THR A 142 -13.00 5.12 4.45
CA THR A 142 -14.34 4.66 4.80
C THR A 142 -15.39 5.17 3.82
N SER A 143 -15.29 6.43 3.39
CA SER A 143 -16.15 7.02 2.36
C SER A 143 -15.97 6.34 1.00
N GLN A 144 -14.75 6.00 0.59
CA GLN A 144 -14.55 5.25 -0.66
C GLN A 144 -15.09 3.83 -0.58
N VAL A 145 -14.94 3.15 0.55
CA VAL A 145 -15.49 1.80 0.78
C VAL A 145 -17.01 1.81 0.63
N SER A 146 -17.71 2.74 1.29
CA SER A 146 -19.16 2.82 1.21
C SER A 146 -19.66 3.26 -0.17
N THR A 147 -19.05 4.28 -0.78
CA THR A 147 -19.56 4.84 -2.04
C THR A 147 -19.23 4.02 -3.29
N ARG A 148 -18.07 3.35 -3.33
CA ARG A 148 -17.60 2.63 -4.53
C ARG A 148 -17.83 1.14 -4.45
N PHE A 149 -17.68 0.57 -3.27
CA PHE A 149 -17.81 -0.87 -3.06
C PHE A 149 -19.19 -1.25 -2.52
N SER A 150 -19.96 -0.30 -2.00
CA SER A 150 -21.25 -0.54 -1.32
C SER A 150 -21.10 -1.47 -0.12
N LEU A 151 -19.98 -1.34 0.59
CA LEU A 151 -19.62 -2.13 1.76
C LEU A 151 -19.46 -1.22 2.98
N GLU A 152 -19.54 -1.79 4.18
CA GLU A 152 -19.24 -1.07 5.41
C GLU A 152 -17.78 -1.33 5.84
N TYR A 153 -17.06 -0.25 6.20
CA TYR A 153 -15.67 -0.38 6.63
C TYR A 153 -15.54 -1.24 7.89
N ALA A 154 -16.48 -1.10 8.82
CA ALA A 154 -16.47 -1.85 10.09
C ALA A 154 -16.60 -3.37 9.87
N ASP A 155 -17.36 -3.79 8.86
CA ASP A 155 -17.53 -5.20 8.51
C ASP A 155 -16.26 -5.78 7.85
N LEU A 156 -15.58 -4.97 7.05
CA LEU A 156 -14.33 -5.37 6.41
C LEU A 156 -13.16 -5.41 7.38
N VAL A 157 -13.12 -4.45 8.32
CA VAL A 157 -12.02 -4.21 9.23
C VAL A 157 -12.57 -4.07 10.66
N PRO A 158 -12.97 -5.19 11.30
CA PRO A 158 -13.51 -5.16 12.66
C PRO A 158 -12.45 -4.85 13.73
N GLY A 159 -11.17 -4.79 13.34
CA GLY A 159 -10.04 -4.57 14.24
C GLY A 159 -8.78 -4.15 13.48
N ARG A 160 -7.64 -4.69 13.87
CA ARG A 160 -6.36 -4.40 13.20
C ARG A 160 -6.29 -5.11 11.86
N LEU A 161 -5.91 -4.38 10.80
CA LEU A 161 -5.72 -4.93 9.46
C LEU A 161 -4.23 -4.97 9.09
N MET A 162 -3.68 -6.17 8.99
CA MET A 162 -2.28 -6.39 8.65
C MET A 162 -2.14 -7.47 7.57
N PHE A 163 -1.30 -7.20 6.58
CA PHE A 163 -0.82 -8.18 5.61
C PHE A 163 0.70 -8.31 5.76
N GLY A 164 1.21 -9.53 5.56
CA GLY A 164 2.65 -9.83 5.70
C GLY A 164 3.03 -11.14 5.03
N ASP A 165 4.33 -11.34 4.77
CA ASP A 165 4.91 -12.61 4.30
C ASP A 165 5.61 -13.44 5.36
N TYR A 166 5.87 -12.87 6.52
CA TYR A 166 6.59 -13.49 7.62
C TYR A 166 5.67 -14.34 8.51
N ILE A 167 4.43 -14.59 8.09
CA ILE A 167 3.43 -15.31 8.91
C ILE A 167 3.73 -16.81 8.95
N VAL A 168 4.31 -17.36 7.87
CA VAL A 168 4.64 -18.78 7.78
C VAL A 168 6.17 -18.93 7.69
N PRO A 169 6.84 -19.36 8.78
CA PRO A 169 8.28 -19.59 8.78
C PRO A 169 8.69 -20.60 7.71
N GLY A 170 9.74 -20.26 6.95
CA GLY A 170 10.30 -21.14 5.92
C GLY A 170 9.45 -21.31 4.65
N ALA A 171 8.39 -20.52 4.46
CA ALA A 171 7.59 -20.60 3.24
C ALA A 171 8.39 -20.17 2.00
N GLU A 172 8.52 -21.08 1.04
CA GLU A 172 9.07 -20.82 -0.30
C GLU A 172 8.01 -21.13 -1.37
N PRO A 173 7.47 -20.13 -2.08
CA PRO A 173 7.71 -18.69 -1.95
C PRO A 173 7.03 -18.07 -0.71
N ARG A 174 7.53 -16.89 -0.31
CA ARG A 174 6.94 -16.07 0.75
C ARG A 174 5.54 -15.55 0.38
N LEU A 175 4.52 -15.91 1.15
CA LEU A 175 3.11 -15.65 0.84
C LEU A 175 2.62 -14.33 1.45
N TYR A 176 2.24 -13.34 0.64
CA TYR A 176 1.65 -12.10 1.17
C TYR A 176 0.17 -12.34 1.52
N GLN A 177 -0.15 -12.46 2.80
CA GLN A 177 -1.51 -12.80 3.22
C GLN A 177 -1.92 -11.99 4.44
N GLN A 178 -3.23 -11.95 4.69
CA GLN A 178 -3.79 -11.31 5.87
C GLN A 178 -3.37 -12.05 7.14
N VAL A 179 -3.09 -11.30 8.20
CA VAL A 179 -2.92 -11.83 9.56
C VAL A 179 -4.29 -12.03 10.18
N GLU A 180 -4.66 -13.28 10.43
CA GLU A 180 -5.91 -13.64 11.13
C GLU A 180 -5.71 -13.81 12.63
N ASP A 181 -4.60 -14.44 13.03
CA ASP A 181 -4.25 -14.72 14.43
C ASP A 181 -3.02 -13.90 14.85
N PHE A 182 -3.27 -12.84 15.62
CA PHE A 182 -2.23 -11.95 16.12
C PHE A 182 -1.42 -12.57 17.26
N ASP A 183 -1.99 -13.46 18.07
CA ASP A 183 -1.27 -14.13 19.16
C ASP A 183 -0.23 -15.11 18.60
N LYS A 184 -0.61 -15.83 17.54
CA LYS A 184 0.33 -16.65 16.78
C LYS A 184 1.42 -15.80 16.15
N LEU A 185 1.06 -14.65 15.58
CA LEU A 185 2.04 -13.76 14.97
C LEU A 185 3.07 -13.23 15.98
N VAL A 186 2.64 -12.88 17.20
CA VAL A 186 3.54 -12.46 18.28
C VAL A 186 4.57 -13.54 18.56
N LYS A 187 4.14 -14.79 18.75
CA LYS A 187 5.06 -15.92 19.00
C LYS A 187 6.05 -16.11 17.86
N THR A 188 5.59 -16.07 16.61
CA THR A 188 6.46 -16.20 15.43
C THR A 188 7.48 -15.05 15.35
N MET A 189 7.11 -13.83 15.74
CA MET A 189 8.04 -12.69 15.78
C MET A 189 9.06 -12.80 16.92
N GLU A 190 8.67 -13.36 18.07
CA GLU A 190 9.60 -13.68 19.17
C GLU A 190 10.61 -14.75 18.74
N GLU A 191 10.16 -15.80 18.05
CA GLU A 191 11.03 -16.83 17.48
C GLU A 191 12.06 -16.22 16.51
N TYR A 192 11.65 -15.31 15.61
CA TYR A 192 12.58 -14.61 14.72
C TYR A 192 13.59 -13.73 15.47
N LEU A 193 13.19 -13.10 16.57
CA LEU A 193 14.09 -12.31 17.41
C LEU A 193 15.12 -13.21 18.10
N ASP A 194 14.70 -14.37 18.58
CA ASP A 194 15.57 -15.36 19.22
C ASP A 194 16.58 -15.94 18.21
N ASP A 195 16.14 -16.27 17.00
CA ASP A 195 17.03 -16.72 15.91
C ASP A 195 18.06 -15.65 15.53
N TYR A 196 17.65 -14.38 15.46
CA TYR A 196 18.57 -13.26 15.25
C TYR A 196 19.61 -13.15 16.38
N ASN A 197 19.15 -13.24 17.63
CA ASN A 197 20.00 -13.15 18.82
C ASN A 197 20.94 -14.35 18.98
N ALA A 198 20.58 -15.51 18.44
CA ALA A 198 21.42 -16.70 18.40
C ALA A 198 22.53 -16.59 17.33
N SER A 199 22.24 -15.92 16.20
CA SER A 199 23.17 -15.78 15.08
C SER A 199 24.11 -14.56 15.18
N THR A 200 23.81 -13.58 16.04
CA THR A 200 24.54 -12.31 16.15
C THR A 200 25.10 -12.06 17.55
N THR A 201 26.34 -11.55 17.64
CA THR A 201 26.99 -11.22 18.93
C THR A 201 26.33 -10.03 19.65
N LYS A 202 25.78 -9.07 18.90
CA LYS A 202 25.02 -7.93 19.43
C LYS A 202 23.55 -8.32 19.57
N LYS A 203 23.17 -8.79 20.76
CA LYS A 203 21.79 -9.16 21.07
C LYS A 203 20.88 -7.93 21.14
N MET A 204 19.67 -8.07 20.60
CA MET A 204 18.58 -7.10 20.72
C MET A 204 17.58 -7.60 21.76
N SER A 205 17.42 -6.86 22.86
CA SER A 205 16.41 -7.13 23.90
C SER A 205 15.13 -6.33 23.60
N LEU A 206 14.42 -6.70 22.54
CA LEU A 206 13.14 -6.10 22.17
C LEU A 206 11.98 -6.91 22.74
N VAL A 207 10.89 -6.24 23.08
CA VAL A 207 9.63 -6.88 23.46
C VAL A 207 8.68 -6.78 22.27
N MET A 208 8.20 -7.92 21.77
CA MET A 208 7.32 -7.98 20.60
C MET A 208 5.86 -7.84 21.02
N PHE A 209 5.38 -6.60 21.08
CA PHE A 209 3.96 -6.28 21.18
C PHE A 209 3.43 -5.80 19.82
N LEU A 210 2.10 -5.75 19.66
CA LEU A 210 1.47 -5.55 18.35
C LEU A 210 1.94 -4.28 17.61
N ASP A 211 2.16 -3.17 18.31
CA ASP A 211 2.62 -1.94 17.64
C ASP A 211 4.09 -2.06 17.18
N ALA A 212 4.94 -2.78 17.93
CA ALA A 212 6.30 -3.09 17.49
C ALA A 212 6.26 -4.00 16.25
N ILE A 213 5.38 -4.99 16.24
CA ILE A 213 5.16 -5.87 15.08
C ILE A 213 4.65 -5.08 13.89
N GLU A 214 3.74 -4.12 14.07
CA GLU A 214 3.30 -3.23 12.99
C GLU A 214 4.45 -2.44 12.38
N HIS A 215 5.39 -1.94 13.20
CA HIS A 215 6.58 -1.27 12.68
C HIS A 215 7.46 -2.21 11.87
N VAL A 216 7.70 -3.43 12.35
CA VAL A 216 8.43 -4.45 11.59
C VAL A 216 7.70 -4.77 10.28
N SER A 217 6.38 -4.88 10.33
CA SER A 217 5.53 -5.16 9.16
C SER A 217 5.67 -4.09 8.09
N ARG A 218 5.73 -2.80 8.49
CA ARG A 218 5.99 -1.68 7.57
C ARG A 218 7.34 -1.81 6.90
N ILE A 219 8.38 -2.15 7.66
CA ILE A 219 9.74 -2.35 7.15
C ILE A 219 9.78 -3.52 6.17
N CYS A 220 9.20 -4.67 6.54
CA CYS A 220 9.10 -5.84 5.66
C CYS A 220 8.41 -5.49 4.35
N ARG A 221 7.28 -4.78 4.41
CA ARG A 221 6.55 -4.32 3.23
C ARG A 221 7.37 -3.40 2.34
N ILE A 222 8.18 -2.50 2.91
CA ILE A 222 9.05 -1.58 2.16
C ILE A 222 10.18 -2.34 1.45
N ILE A 223 10.80 -3.32 2.11
CA ILE A 223 11.97 -4.07 1.58
C ILE A 223 11.56 -5.12 0.55
N ARG A 224 10.34 -5.65 0.65
CA ARG A 224 9.85 -6.74 -0.21
C ARG A 224 9.87 -6.44 -1.73
N PRO A 225 9.33 -5.31 -2.23
CA PRO A 225 9.36 -5.05 -3.67
C PRO A 225 10.80 -4.86 -4.17
N PRO A 226 11.10 -5.22 -5.43
CA PRO A 226 12.42 -4.98 -6.00
C PRO A 226 12.74 -3.48 -5.96
N LEU A 227 13.96 -3.13 -5.51
CA LEU A 227 14.41 -1.76 -5.27
C LEU A 227 13.62 -1.02 -4.15
N GLY A 228 13.04 -1.77 -3.22
CA GLY A 228 12.40 -1.26 -2.01
C GLY A 228 13.41 -0.58 -1.07
N ASN A 229 13.18 0.70 -0.79
CA ASN A 229 13.92 1.54 0.16
C ASN A 229 12.94 2.41 0.94
#